data_AF-A0A498C0B0-F1
#
_entry.id   AF-A0A498C0B0-F1
#
_cell.length_a   1.000
_cell.length_b   1.000
_cell.length_c   1.000
_cell.angle_alpha   90.00
_cell.angle_beta   90.00
_cell.angle_gamma   90.00
#
_symmetry.space_group_name_H-M   'P 1'
#
loop_
_entity.id
_entity.type
_entity.pdbx_description
1 polymer ?
#
loop_
_entity_poly.entity_id
_entity_poly.type
_entity_poly.pdbx_seq_one_letter_code
_entity_poly.pdbx_strand_id
1 'polypeptide(L)'
;MSWHEQSTDTPIDGGADEHDDEPVVVTPVLRRNNDVFYMGDTGRLPLDGRRALCQLLIGPSIDQLRHAKLWPALIRSEAAIRSALSDLFLELVLDRESGVAFTRQADTEDIDAPVLLRTSPLTFIDSVLLLHLRQQLAEADARGVRAVVEDAELAEALAVYERHLSTDRAGFNRRVASAVQKMKDNHILTRLGGDDARHEVSPALKLMFSAEDVAVLAQVYRRLREAPADLDA
;
A
#
# COMPACT_ATOMS: atom_id res chain seq x y z
N MET A 1 69.18 49.26 -29.57
CA MET A 1 68.08 50.00 -28.93
C MET A 1 68.23 49.78 -27.43
N SER A 2 68.30 50.88 -26.70
CA SER A 2 68.68 50.98 -25.29
C SER A 2 67.51 50.60 -24.34
N TRP A 3 67.84 50.50 -23.05
CA TRP A 3 66.99 50.50 -21.83
C TRP A 3 66.43 49.14 -21.35
N HIS A 4 66.55 48.68 -20.10
CA HIS A 4 67.45 48.92 -18.96
C HIS A 4 67.17 47.79 -17.93
N GLU A 5 68.21 47.23 -17.28
CA GLU A 5 68.09 46.56 -15.98
C GLU A 5 67.86 47.60 -14.88
N GLN A 6 67.05 47.25 -13.88
CA GLN A 6 67.45 47.42 -12.47
C GLN A 6 66.55 46.62 -11.51
N SER A 7 67.23 45.81 -10.70
CA SER A 7 66.73 45.03 -9.56
C SER A 7 66.22 45.90 -8.42
N THR A 8 65.29 45.35 -7.64
CA THR A 8 65.33 45.42 -6.18
C THR A 8 64.94 44.06 -5.60
N ASP A 9 65.95 43.41 -5.03
CA ASP A 9 65.86 42.30 -4.09
C ASP A 9 65.75 42.90 -2.68
N THR A 10 64.80 42.45 -1.85
CA THR A 10 64.96 42.31 -0.39
C THR A 10 63.84 41.39 0.14
N PRO A 11 64.13 40.41 1.03
CA PRO A 11 63.18 39.39 1.49
C PRO A 11 62.57 39.71 2.86
N ILE A 12 61.37 39.17 3.11
CA ILE A 12 60.69 39.10 4.42
C ILE A 12 59.75 37.87 4.34
N ASP A 13 60.20 36.70 4.80
CA ASP A 13 60.11 36.18 6.19
C ASP A 13 58.70 35.74 6.61
N GLY A 14 58.54 34.41 6.71
CA GLY A 14 57.86 33.73 7.81
C GLY A 14 56.47 34.20 8.23
N GLY A 15 55.44 33.66 7.58
CA GLY A 15 54.09 33.56 8.15
C GLY A 15 53.53 32.18 7.82
N ALA A 16 53.70 31.23 8.73
CA ALA A 16 52.99 29.96 8.69
C ALA A 16 51.53 30.23 9.08
N ASP A 17 50.68 30.49 8.09
CA ASP A 17 49.23 30.49 8.31
C ASP A 17 48.77 29.03 8.37
N GLU A 18 48.89 28.43 9.57
CA GLU A 18 48.00 27.36 10.02
C GLU A 18 46.57 27.90 9.99
N HIS A 19 45.91 27.82 8.84
CA HIS A 19 44.46 27.83 8.81
C HIS A 19 44.01 26.45 9.30
N ASP A 20 43.51 26.42 10.53
CA ASP A 20 42.69 25.33 11.08
C ASP A 20 41.73 24.85 9.98
N ASP A 21 41.94 23.62 9.50
CA ASP A 21 40.95 22.87 8.74
C ASP A 21 39.79 22.56 9.70
N GLU A 22 38.88 23.52 9.88
CA GLU A 22 37.58 23.25 10.49
C GLU A 22 36.96 22.06 9.74
N PRO A 23 36.47 21.03 10.43
CA PRO A 23 35.85 19.90 9.76
C PRO A 23 34.67 20.44 8.96
N VAL A 24 34.79 20.41 7.63
CA VAL A 24 33.69 20.76 6.73
C VAL A 24 32.54 19.85 7.09
N VAL A 25 31.59 20.38 7.85
CA VAL A 25 30.31 19.71 8.09
C VAL A 25 29.64 19.67 6.73
N VAL A 26 29.81 18.54 6.03
CA VAL A 26 29.09 18.25 4.80
C VAL A 26 27.65 18.02 5.24
N THR A 27 26.91 19.10 5.43
CA THR A 27 25.46 19.06 5.50
C THR A 27 25.03 18.44 4.18
N PRO A 28 24.37 17.27 4.17
CA PRO A 28 23.95 16.67 2.92
C PRO A 28 22.99 17.66 2.26
N VAL A 29 23.48 18.35 1.21
CA VAL A 29 22.65 19.19 0.38
C VAL A 29 21.73 18.21 -0.34
N LEU A 30 20.50 18.07 0.16
CA LEU A 30 19.42 17.42 -0.57
C LEU A 30 19.45 17.97 -1.98
N ARG A 31 19.85 17.14 -2.95
CA ARG A 31 19.89 17.54 -4.35
C ARG A 31 18.49 18.01 -4.70
N ARG A 32 18.32 19.32 -4.92
CA ARG A 32 17.08 19.88 -5.46
C ARG A 32 16.96 19.34 -6.88
N ASN A 33 16.22 18.25 -7.06
CA ASN A 33 15.52 18.07 -8.31
C ASN A 33 14.48 19.19 -8.34
N ASN A 34 14.62 20.08 -9.32
CA ASN A 34 13.76 21.25 -9.46
C ASN A 34 12.36 20.82 -9.94
N ASP A 35 11.59 20.24 -9.03
CA ASP A 35 10.25 19.66 -9.23
C ASP A 35 9.17 20.61 -8.69
N VAL A 36 9.28 21.90 -9.02
CA VAL A 36 8.26 22.90 -8.71
C VAL A 36 7.24 22.90 -9.85
N PHE A 37 6.02 22.39 -9.60
CA PHE A 37 5.01 22.19 -10.64
C PHE A 37 3.94 23.29 -10.69
N TYR A 38 3.79 24.07 -9.62
CA TYR A 38 2.83 25.18 -9.54
C TYR A 38 3.37 26.29 -8.61
N MET A 39 2.74 27.47 -8.64
CA MET A 39 3.14 28.59 -7.80
C MET A 39 3.00 28.25 -6.32
N GLY A 40 4.09 28.39 -5.56
CA GLY A 40 4.13 28.04 -4.13
C GLY A 40 4.36 26.55 -3.84
N ASP A 41 4.67 25.74 -4.85
CA ASP A 41 4.99 24.32 -4.66
C ASP A 41 6.31 24.14 -3.88
N THR A 42 6.21 23.60 -2.68
CA THR A 42 7.33 23.26 -1.78
C THR A 42 7.59 21.76 -1.71
N GLY A 43 6.90 20.98 -2.53
CA GLY A 43 7.04 19.53 -2.55
C GLY A 43 8.44 19.09 -3.00
N ARG A 44 8.91 17.99 -2.40
CA ARG A 44 10.25 17.45 -2.62
C ARG A 44 10.25 16.15 -3.45
N LEU A 45 9.07 15.67 -3.80
CA LEU A 45 8.90 14.45 -4.60
C LEU A 45 8.96 14.77 -6.10
N PRO A 46 9.60 13.92 -6.92
CA PRO A 46 9.50 14.02 -8.37
C PRO A 46 8.07 13.76 -8.84
N LEU A 47 7.76 14.17 -10.08
CA LEU A 47 6.39 14.13 -10.61
C LEU A 47 5.75 12.73 -10.52
N ASP A 48 6.50 11.70 -10.82
CA ASP A 48 6.07 10.30 -10.75
C ASP A 48 5.88 9.81 -9.30
N GLY A 49 6.76 10.22 -8.38
CA GLY A 49 6.61 10.01 -6.94
C GLY A 49 5.36 10.68 -6.37
N ARG A 50 5.05 11.90 -6.80
CA ARG A 50 3.79 12.59 -6.42
C ARG A 50 2.57 11.83 -6.92
N ARG A 51 2.60 11.35 -8.17
CA ARG A 51 1.52 10.52 -8.72
C ARG A 51 1.34 9.21 -7.95
N ALA A 52 2.44 8.57 -7.54
CA ALA A 52 2.39 7.38 -6.69
C ALA A 52 1.77 7.69 -5.32
N LEU A 53 2.17 8.79 -4.66
CA LEU A 53 1.55 9.24 -3.41
C LEU A 53 0.05 9.50 -3.58
N CYS A 54 -0.36 10.23 -4.62
CA CYS A 54 -1.79 10.46 -4.90
C CYS A 54 -2.54 9.14 -5.13
N GLN A 55 -1.97 8.20 -5.87
CA GLN A 55 -2.59 6.89 -6.09
C GLN A 55 -2.76 6.10 -4.79
N LEU A 56 -1.83 6.20 -3.84
CA LEU A 56 -1.93 5.58 -2.51
C LEU A 56 -3.00 6.21 -1.60
N LEU A 57 -3.36 7.48 -1.85
CA LEU A 57 -4.39 8.19 -1.08
C LEU A 57 -5.79 8.04 -1.71
N ILE A 58 -5.86 7.93 -3.04
CA ILE A 58 -7.12 7.78 -3.78
C ILE A 58 -7.51 6.31 -3.86
N GLY A 59 -6.56 5.44 -4.21
CA GLY A 59 -6.76 4.03 -4.45
C GLY A 59 -6.33 3.19 -3.26
N PRO A 60 -6.96 2.04 -3.02
CA PRO A 60 -6.65 1.19 -1.88
C PRO A 60 -5.30 0.47 -2.03
N SER A 61 -4.69 0.42 -3.22
CA SER A 61 -3.35 -0.12 -3.42
C SER A 61 -2.70 0.28 -4.75
N ILE A 62 -1.37 0.19 -4.79
CA ILE A 62 -0.54 0.13 -5.99
C ILE A 62 -0.04 -1.31 -6.16
N ASP A 63 -0.48 -1.96 -7.23
CA ASP A 63 0.03 -3.25 -7.71
C ASP A 63 1.08 -3.08 -8.83
N GLN A 64 2.13 -3.91 -8.82
CA GLN A 64 3.25 -3.86 -9.76
C GLN A 64 2.86 -4.13 -11.21
N LEU A 65 1.97 -5.09 -11.45
CA LEU A 65 1.54 -5.47 -12.81
C LEU A 65 0.58 -4.43 -13.38
N ARG A 66 -0.39 -4.00 -12.57
CA ARG A 66 -1.41 -3.03 -12.98
C ARG A 66 -0.85 -1.62 -13.15
N HIS A 67 0.11 -1.24 -12.31
CA HIS A 67 0.67 0.10 -12.30
C HIS A 67 2.16 0.09 -12.61
N ALA A 68 2.54 -0.54 -13.73
CA ALA A 68 3.93 -0.71 -14.18
C ALA A 68 4.77 0.59 -14.21
N LYS A 69 4.13 1.77 -14.35
CA LYS A 69 4.82 3.07 -14.28
C LYS A 69 4.92 3.64 -12.85
N LEU A 70 3.91 3.41 -12.01
CA LEU A 70 3.87 3.95 -10.64
C LEU A 70 4.71 3.12 -9.69
N TRP A 71 4.76 1.80 -9.89
CA TRP A 71 5.51 0.90 -9.01
C TRP A 71 7.00 1.27 -8.92
N PRO A 72 7.76 1.42 -10.03
CA PRO A 72 9.15 1.84 -9.95
C PRO A 72 9.33 3.24 -9.33
N ALA A 73 8.37 4.14 -9.54
CA ALA A 73 8.40 5.49 -8.96
C ALA A 73 8.19 5.47 -7.45
N LEU A 74 7.27 4.63 -6.96
CA LEU A 74 7.06 4.36 -5.54
C LEU A 74 8.34 3.82 -4.90
N ILE A 75 8.96 2.80 -5.50
CA ILE A 75 10.19 2.19 -4.95
C ILE A 75 11.33 3.22 -4.89
N ARG A 76 11.53 4.02 -5.95
CA ARG A 76 12.57 5.08 -5.95
C ARG A 76 12.32 6.17 -4.92
N SER A 77 11.05 6.53 -4.69
CA SER A 77 10.66 7.66 -3.84
C SER A 77 10.20 7.23 -2.44
N GLU A 78 10.43 5.98 -2.06
CA GLU A 78 9.81 5.36 -0.89
C GLU A 78 10.02 6.15 0.40
N ALA A 79 11.26 6.56 0.70
CA ALA A 79 11.57 7.29 1.93
C ALA A 79 10.82 8.63 2.02
N ALA A 80 10.74 9.37 0.91
CA ALA A 80 10.03 10.64 0.85
C ALA A 80 8.50 10.45 0.89
N ILE A 81 7.97 9.37 0.29
CA ILE A 81 6.56 9.01 0.36
C ILE A 81 6.18 8.60 1.79
N ARG A 82 7.01 7.79 2.47
CA ARG A 82 6.81 7.43 3.88
C ARG A 82 6.74 8.68 4.76
N SER A 83 7.69 9.59 4.61
CA SER A 83 7.68 10.87 5.35
C SER A 83 6.41 11.67 5.09
N ALA A 84 5.98 11.81 3.83
CA ALA A 84 4.77 12.57 3.50
C ALA A 84 3.48 11.90 4.05
N LEU A 85 3.43 10.58 4.10
CA LEU A 85 2.32 9.84 4.71
C LEU A 85 2.31 9.96 6.23
N SER A 86 3.48 10.00 6.88
CA SER A 86 3.58 10.20 8.34
C SER A 86 2.98 11.53 8.78
N ASP A 87 3.15 12.60 7.98
CA ASP A 87 2.50 13.90 8.24
C ASP A 87 0.96 13.83 8.19
N LEU A 88 0.41 12.74 7.63
CA LEU A 88 -1.03 12.47 7.51
C LEU A 88 -1.50 11.37 8.49
N PHE A 89 -0.67 10.91 9.42
CA PHE A 89 -0.94 9.76 10.29
C PHE A 89 -1.23 8.47 9.51
N LEU A 90 -0.56 8.30 8.36
CA LEU A 90 -0.65 7.12 7.51
C LEU A 90 0.69 6.39 7.43
N GLU A 91 0.62 5.08 7.31
CA GLU A 91 1.78 4.22 7.09
C GLU A 91 1.73 3.61 5.69
N LEU A 92 2.89 3.57 5.03
CA LEU A 92 3.08 2.78 3.81
C LEU A 92 3.35 1.33 4.18
N VAL A 93 2.44 0.43 3.80
CA VAL A 93 2.69 -1.01 3.76
C VAL A 93 3.19 -1.34 2.36
N LEU A 94 4.39 -1.94 2.27
CA LEU A 94 5.04 -2.27 1.01
C LEU A 94 5.62 -3.67 1.08
N ASP A 95 5.17 -4.54 0.20
CA ASP A 95 5.75 -5.85 -0.03
C ASP A 95 6.30 -5.91 -1.47
N ARG A 96 7.62 -5.95 -1.57
CA ARG A 96 8.33 -5.94 -2.86
C ARG A 96 8.28 -7.30 -3.55
N GLU A 97 8.17 -8.39 -2.79
CA GLU A 97 8.16 -9.74 -3.33
C GLU A 97 6.81 -10.03 -4.00
N SER A 98 5.72 -9.69 -3.31
CA SER A 98 4.38 -9.87 -3.87
C SER A 98 3.95 -8.76 -4.84
N GLY A 99 4.70 -7.65 -4.88
CA GLY A 99 4.48 -6.56 -5.83
C GLY A 99 3.29 -5.67 -5.46
N VAL A 100 3.02 -5.47 -4.17
CA VAL A 100 1.87 -4.67 -3.71
C VAL A 100 2.22 -3.66 -2.63
N ALA A 101 1.56 -2.51 -2.67
CA ALA A 101 1.70 -1.45 -1.69
C ALA A 101 0.36 -0.77 -1.40
N PHE A 102 0.12 -0.34 -0.17
CA PHE A 102 -1.08 0.39 0.22
C PHE A 102 -0.81 1.24 1.47
N THR A 103 -1.78 2.10 1.80
CA THR A 103 -1.76 2.91 3.01
C THR A 103 -2.65 2.30 4.09
N ARG A 104 -2.21 2.38 5.34
CA ARG A 104 -3.05 2.10 6.51
C ARG A 104 -2.99 3.26 7.49
N GLN A 105 -4.00 3.37 8.34
CA GLN A 105 -3.97 4.31 9.46
C GLN A 105 -2.82 3.90 10.38
N ALA A 106 -1.98 4.86 10.78
CA ALA A 106 -0.94 4.62 11.78
C ALA A 106 -1.58 4.29 13.13
N ASP A 107 -0.92 3.44 13.91
CA ASP A 107 -1.26 3.30 15.33
C ASP A 107 -0.64 4.47 16.09
N THR A 108 -1.48 5.42 16.48
CA THR A 108 -1.05 6.63 17.18
C THR A 108 -1.22 6.53 18.69
N GLU A 109 -1.54 5.34 19.20
CA GLU A 109 -1.77 5.05 20.63
C GLU A 109 -2.71 6.10 21.27
N ASP A 110 -2.18 6.93 22.16
CA ASP A 110 -2.94 7.91 22.95
C ASP A 110 -3.06 9.30 22.28
N ILE A 111 -2.52 9.48 21.08
CA ILE A 111 -2.64 10.74 20.34
C ILE A 111 -4.00 10.79 19.64
N ASP A 112 -4.75 11.89 19.85
CA ASP A 112 -5.99 12.19 19.13
C ASP A 112 -5.69 12.59 17.67
N ALA A 113 -5.42 11.56 16.84
CA ALA A 113 -5.09 11.71 15.44
C ALA A 113 -6.33 11.59 14.56
N PRO A 114 -6.52 12.48 13.55
CA PRO A 114 -7.60 12.34 12.59
C PRO A 114 -7.54 11.03 11.81
N VAL A 115 -8.70 10.37 11.66
CA VAL A 115 -8.84 9.19 10.81
C VAL A 115 -9.14 9.64 9.37
N LEU A 116 -8.20 9.43 8.46
CA LEU A 116 -8.35 9.81 7.05
C LEU A 116 -8.90 8.68 6.19
N LEU A 117 -8.58 7.44 6.53
CA LEU A 117 -9.05 6.29 5.77
C LEU A 117 -10.49 5.96 6.15
N ARG A 118 -11.35 5.84 5.14
CA ARG A 118 -12.72 5.39 5.35
C ARG A 118 -12.72 3.92 5.72
N THR A 119 -13.24 3.60 6.89
CA THR A 119 -13.59 2.23 7.25
C THR A 119 -15.01 1.94 6.82
N SER A 120 -15.27 0.73 6.37
CA SER A 120 -16.62 0.23 6.09
C SER A 120 -16.80 -1.08 6.82
N PRO A 121 -17.87 -1.24 7.62
CA PRO A 121 -18.12 -2.50 8.27
C PRO A 121 -18.28 -3.60 7.22
N LEU A 122 -17.75 -4.77 7.54
CA LEU A 122 -17.92 -5.98 6.74
C LEU A 122 -19.22 -6.65 7.16
N THR A 123 -20.03 -7.05 6.18
CA THR A 123 -21.15 -7.95 6.45
C THR A 123 -20.63 -9.35 6.74
N PHE A 124 -21.51 -10.22 7.24
CA PHE A 124 -21.19 -11.65 7.38
C PHE A 124 -20.71 -12.24 6.04
N ILE A 125 -21.43 -11.97 4.94
CA ILE A 125 -21.09 -12.47 3.61
C ILE A 125 -19.73 -11.94 3.17
N ASP A 126 -19.46 -10.65 3.38
CA ASP A 126 -18.16 -10.04 3.05
C ASP A 126 -17.02 -10.75 3.78
N SER A 127 -17.22 -11.03 5.06
CA SER A 127 -16.21 -11.63 5.92
C SER A 127 -15.92 -13.09 5.57
N VAL A 128 -16.96 -13.88 5.29
CA VAL A 128 -16.80 -15.27 4.84
C VAL A 128 -16.12 -15.31 3.47
N LEU A 129 -16.51 -14.42 2.55
CA LEU A 129 -15.85 -14.29 1.26
C LEU A 129 -14.36 -13.97 1.43
N LEU A 130 -14.02 -13.00 2.28
CA LEU A 130 -12.63 -12.63 2.57
C LEU A 130 -11.81 -13.79 3.12
N LEU A 131 -12.37 -14.57 4.05
CA LEU A 131 -11.71 -15.76 4.58
C LEU A 131 -11.47 -16.81 3.50
N HIS A 132 -12.47 -17.04 2.64
CA HIS A 132 -12.32 -17.96 1.52
C HIS A 132 -11.22 -17.49 0.55
N LEU A 133 -11.20 -16.20 0.17
CA LEU A 133 -10.15 -15.62 -0.67
C LEU A 133 -8.77 -15.72 -0.03
N ARG A 134 -8.67 -15.52 1.29
CA ARG A 134 -7.41 -15.65 2.03
C ARG A 134 -6.88 -17.08 2.01
N GLN A 135 -7.77 -18.07 2.10
CA GLN A 135 -7.43 -19.48 1.96
C GLN A 135 -6.94 -19.80 0.54
N GLN A 136 -7.69 -19.38 -0.49
CA GLN A 136 -7.29 -19.57 -1.90
C GLN A 136 -5.90 -18.96 -2.17
N LEU A 137 -5.66 -17.78 -1.61
CA LEU A 137 -4.36 -17.11 -1.70
C LEU A 137 -3.24 -17.89 -1.01
N ALA A 138 -3.50 -18.48 0.17
CA ALA A 138 -2.50 -19.31 0.84
C ALA A 138 -2.19 -20.61 0.07
N GLU A 139 -3.20 -21.25 -0.51
CA GLU A 139 -3.05 -22.47 -1.31
C GLU A 139 -2.29 -22.24 -2.61
N ALA A 140 -2.57 -21.13 -3.31
CA ALA A 140 -1.88 -20.76 -4.53
C ALA A 140 -0.40 -20.44 -4.27
N ASP A 141 -0.12 -19.68 -3.21
CA ASP A 141 1.24 -19.36 -2.80
C ASP A 141 2.05 -20.62 -2.42
N ALA A 142 1.44 -21.60 -1.76
CA ALA A 142 2.10 -22.88 -1.47
C ALA A 142 2.48 -23.66 -2.74
N ARG A 143 1.79 -23.41 -3.86
CA ARG A 143 2.09 -23.96 -5.19
C ARG A 143 2.99 -23.04 -6.02
N GLY A 144 3.34 -21.85 -5.53
CA GLY A 144 4.12 -20.85 -6.25
C GLY A 144 3.40 -20.23 -7.45
N VAL A 145 2.06 -20.21 -7.43
CA VAL A 145 1.23 -19.64 -8.51
C VAL A 145 0.34 -18.51 -7.96
N ARG A 146 -0.18 -17.67 -8.86
CA ARG A 146 -1.14 -16.62 -8.47
C ARG A 146 -2.51 -17.25 -8.17
N ALA A 147 -3.18 -16.73 -7.14
CA ALA A 147 -4.54 -17.15 -6.82
C ALA A 147 -5.53 -16.55 -7.82
N VAL A 148 -6.24 -17.44 -8.52
CA VAL A 148 -7.30 -17.08 -9.45
C VAL A 148 -8.57 -17.80 -9.02
N VAL A 149 -9.69 -17.07 -9.00
CA VAL A 149 -11.00 -17.56 -8.60
C VAL A 149 -12.05 -17.14 -9.63
N GLU A 150 -13.13 -17.90 -9.73
CA GLU A 150 -14.26 -17.57 -10.60
C GLU A 150 -15.53 -17.22 -9.82
N ASP A 151 -16.35 -16.31 -10.34
CA ASP A 151 -17.58 -15.86 -9.68
C ASP A 151 -18.52 -17.05 -9.31
N ALA A 152 -18.60 -18.07 -10.16
CA ALA A 152 -19.39 -19.27 -9.90
C ALA A 152 -18.83 -20.12 -8.75
N GLU A 153 -17.50 -20.29 -8.69
CA GLU A 153 -16.82 -21.02 -7.62
C GLU A 153 -16.98 -20.31 -6.27
N LEU A 154 -16.89 -18.98 -6.27
CA LEU A 154 -17.14 -18.17 -5.08
C LEU A 154 -18.58 -18.33 -4.58
N ALA A 155 -19.57 -18.30 -5.48
CA ALA A 155 -20.97 -18.51 -5.12
C ALA A 155 -21.22 -19.92 -4.56
N GLU A 156 -20.60 -20.94 -5.13
CA GLU A 156 -20.70 -22.32 -4.65
C GLU A 156 -20.04 -22.49 -3.26
N ALA A 157 -18.84 -21.94 -3.07
CA ALA A 157 -18.15 -21.98 -1.78
C ALA A 157 -18.97 -21.34 -0.65
N LEU A 158 -19.70 -20.27 -0.97
CA LEU A 158 -20.55 -19.57 -0.01
C LEU A 158 -21.94 -20.24 0.18
N ALA A 159 -22.38 -21.11 -0.73
CA ALA A 159 -23.70 -21.74 -0.66
C ALA A 159 -23.94 -22.56 0.62
N VAL A 160 -22.88 -23.05 1.26
CA VAL A 160 -22.95 -23.77 2.55
C VAL A 160 -23.58 -22.90 3.65
N TYR A 161 -23.43 -21.58 3.55
CA TYR A 161 -23.96 -20.63 4.52
C TYR A 161 -25.38 -20.16 4.21
N GLU A 162 -25.94 -20.53 3.05
CA GLU A 162 -27.24 -20.05 2.59
C GLU A 162 -28.35 -20.33 3.62
N ARG A 163 -28.47 -21.59 4.06
CA ARG A 163 -29.54 -22.02 4.97
C ARG A 163 -29.51 -21.33 6.34
N HIS A 164 -28.35 -20.86 6.77
CA HIS A 164 -28.18 -20.15 8.03
C HIS A 164 -28.44 -18.64 7.91
N LEU A 165 -28.45 -18.09 6.68
CA LEU A 165 -28.46 -16.65 6.44
C LEU A 165 -29.70 -16.15 5.68
N SER A 166 -30.42 -17.05 5.02
CA SER A 166 -31.58 -16.69 4.21
C SER A 166 -32.50 -17.86 3.96
N THR A 167 -33.80 -17.59 4.02
CA THR A 167 -34.85 -18.43 3.43
C THR A 167 -35.06 -18.15 1.95
N ASP A 168 -34.45 -17.09 1.40
CA ASP A 168 -34.53 -16.65 -0.01
C ASP A 168 -33.18 -16.83 -0.74
N ARG A 169 -33.09 -17.86 -1.58
CA ARG A 169 -31.93 -18.16 -2.44
C ARG A 169 -31.56 -16.97 -3.33
N ALA A 170 -32.55 -16.27 -3.89
CA ALA A 170 -32.30 -15.17 -4.83
C ALA A 170 -31.73 -13.95 -4.10
N GLY A 171 -32.22 -13.65 -2.90
CA GLY A 171 -31.65 -12.64 -2.01
C GLY A 171 -30.23 -12.97 -1.56
N PHE A 172 -29.95 -14.23 -1.24
CA PHE A 172 -28.60 -14.69 -0.91
C PHE A 172 -27.61 -14.46 -2.07
N ASN A 173 -27.96 -14.92 -3.28
CA ASN A 173 -27.11 -14.76 -4.46
C ASN A 173 -26.82 -13.29 -4.78
N ARG A 174 -27.82 -12.40 -4.62
CA ARG A 174 -27.61 -10.95 -4.77
C ARG A 174 -26.61 -10.39 -3.76
N ARG A 175 -26.67 -10.83 -2.49
CA ARG A 175 -25.71 -10.42 -1.45
C ARG A 175 -24.30 -10.92 -1.76
N VAL A 176 -24.14 -12.14 -2.26
CA VAL A 176 -22.84 -12.67 -2.69
C VAL A 176 -22.28 -11.84 -3.84
N ALA A 177 -23.07 -11.55 -4.88
CA ALA A 177 -22.64 -10.71 -5.99
C ALA A 177 -22.22 -9.30 -5.52
N SER A 178 -22.96 -8.69 -4.60
CA SER A 178 -22.59 -7.39 -4.01
C SER A 178 -21.29 -7.47 -3.20
N ALA A 179 -21.07 -8.54 -2.45
CA ALA A 179 -19.82 -8.74 -1.70
C ALA A 179 -18.63 -8.91 -2.65
N VAL A 180 -18.78 -9.69 -3.73
CA VAL A 180 -17.77 -9.82 -4.79
C VAL A 180 -17.47 -8.48 -5.44
N GLN A 181 -18.50 -7.69 -5.76
CA GLN A 181 -18.30 -6.34 -6.31
C GLN A 181 -17.53 -5.44 -5.34
N LYS A 182 -17.85 -5.49 -4.04
CA LYS A 182 -17.10 -4.76 -3.00
C LYS A 182 -15.63 -5.18 -2.94
N MET A 183 -15.32 -6.47 -3.13
CA MET A 183 -13.92 -6.93 -3.23
C MET A 183 -13.22 -6.39 -4.49
N LYS A 184 -13.93 -6.24 -5.60
CA LYS A 184 -13.41 -5.64 -6.85
C LYS A 184 -13.12 -4.15 -6.66
N ASP A 185 -14.07 -3.42 -6.08
CA ASP A 185 -13.96 -1.98 -5.82
C ASP A 185 -12.81 -1.66 -4.84
N ASN A 186 -12.57 -2.54 -3.88
CA ASN A 186 -11.46 -2.43 -2.92
C ASN A 186 -10.12 -3.01 -3.45
N HIS A 187 -10.06 -3.41 -4.72
CA HIS A 187 -8.88 -4.03 -5.36
C HIS A 187 -8.35 -5.29 -4.66
N ILE A 188 -9.21 -6.00 -3.93
CA ILE A 188 -8.93 -7.34 -3.40
C ILE A 188 -9.07 -8.37 -4.52
N LEU A 189 -10.04 -8.16 -5.42
CA LEU A 189 -10.19 -8.92 -6.66
C LEU A 189 -9.89 -8.03 -7.86
N THR A 190 -9.12 -8.55 -8.81
CA THR A 190 -8.88 -7.88 -10.10
C THR A 190 -9.30 -8.79 -11.24
N ARG A 191 -10.04 -8.27 -12.21
CA ARG A 191 -10.42 -9.02 -13.41
C ARG A 191 -9.20 -9.43 -14.24
N LEU A 192 -9.15 -10.71 -14.63
CA LEU A 192 -8.12 -11.24 -15.53
C LEU A 192 -8.59 -11.09 -16.99
N GLY A 193 -7.71 -10.63 -17.88
CA GLY A 193 -8.08 -10.26 -19.26
C GLY A 193 -8.76 -11.38 -20.05
N GLY A 194 -9.82 -11.02 -20.79
CA GLY A 194 -10.55 -11.93 -21.70
C GLY A 194 -11.78 -12.60 -21.09
N ASP A 195 -11.92 -12.62 -19.77
CA ASP A 195 -13.07 -13.22 -19.07
C ASP A 195 -13.57 -12.27 -17.97
N ASP A 196 -14.89 -12.05 -17.90
CA ASP A 196 -15.51 -11.23 -16.84
C ASP A 196 -15.67 -11.98 -15.52
N ALA A 197 -15.67 -13.31 -15.56
CA ALA A 197 -15.91 -14.16 -14.40
C ALA A 197 -14.63 -14.52 -13.64
N ARG A 198 -13.44 -14.34 -14.25
CA ARG A 198 -12.16 -14.74 -13.66
C ARG A 198 -11.47 -13.57 -12.97
N HIS A 199 -11.10 -13.79 -11.72
CA HIS A 199 -10.49 -12.78 -10.87
C HIS A 199 -9.20 -13.28 -10.25
N GLU A 200 -8.18 -12.45 -10.30
CA GLU A 200 -6.97 -12.62 -9.54
C GLU A 200 -7.15 -12.04 -8.14
N VAL A 201 -6.75 -12.80 -7.11
CA VAL A 201 -6.78 -12.37 -5.72
C VAL A 201 -5.52 -11.58 -5.40
N SER A 202 -5.68 -10.37 -4.90
CA SER A 202 -4.57 -9.48 -4.56
C SER A 202 -3.75 -10.02 -3.37
N PRO A 203 -2.41 -10.07 -3.48
CA PRO A 203 -1.55 -10.39 -2.35
C PRO A 203 -1.69 -9.43 -1.17
N ALA A 204 -2.23 -8.22 -1.39
CA ALA A 204 -2.50 -7.26 -0.31
C ALA A 204 -3.34 -7.88 0.82
N LEU A 205 -4.18 -8.85 0.50
CA LEU A 205 -5.02 -9.53 1.49
C LEU A 205 -4.19 -10.24 2.58
N LYS A 206 -2.96 -10.69 2.28
CA LYS A 206 -2.03 -11.25 3.27
C LYS A 206 -1.49 -10.23 4.26
N LEU A 207 -1.37 -8.98 3.80
CA LEU A 207 -0.79 -7.88 4.55
C LEU A 207 -1.85 -7.14 5.37
N MET A 208 -3.10 -7.15 4.88
CA MET A 208 -4.26 -6.59 5.59
C MET A 208 -4.71 -7.46 6.76
N PHE A 209 -4.61 -8.79 6.63
CA PHE A 209 -5.03 -9.74 7.65
C PHE A 209 -3.89 -10.70 8.00
N SER A 210 -3.44 -10.61 9.25
CA SER A 210 -2.46 -11.55 9.80
C SER A 210 -3.05 -12.97 9.85
N ALA A 211 -2.18 -13.97 9.98
CA ALA A 211 -2.63 -15.35 10.15
C ALA A 211 -3.49 -15.52 11.42
N GLU A 212 -3.23 -14.72 12.45
CA GLU A 212 -4.00 -14.69 13.69
C GLU A 212 -5.40 -14.13 13.48
N ASP A 213 -5.54 -12.98 12.79
CA ASP A 213 -6.84 -12.38 12.48
C ASP A 213 -7.74 -13.37 11.74
N VAL A 214 -7.15 -14.08 10.78
CA VAL A 214 -7.83 -15.11 9.97
C VAL A 214 -8.27 -16.27 10.85
N ALA A 215 -7.41 -16.74 11.77
CA ALA A 215 -7.74 -17.84 12.67
C ALA A 215 -8.86 -17.47 13.64
N VAL A 216 -8.83 -16.25 14.21
CA VAL A 216 -9.87 -15.72 15.09
C VAL A 216 -11.20 -15.62 14.35
N LEU A 217 -11.21 -14.97 13.18
CA LEU A 217 -12.41 -14.85 12.35
C LEU A 217 -12.96 -16.22 11.97
N ALA A 218 -12.12 -17.14 11.51
CA ALA A 218 -12.54 -18.49 11.15
C ALA A 218 -13.19 -19.25 12.32
N GLN A 219 -12.70 -19.07 13.55
CA GLN A 219 -13.33 -19.66 14.74
C GLN A 219 -14.70 -19.04 15.03
N VAL A 220 -14.82 -17.71 14.98
CA VAL A 220 -16.08 -17.00 15.19
C VAL A 220 -17.14 -17.49 14.21
N TYR A 221 -16.80 -17.56 12.91
CA TYR A 221 -17.73 -17.99 11.88
C TYR A 221 -18.07 -19.48 11.94
N ARG A 222 -17.13 -20.33 12.38
CA ARG A 222 -17.43 -21.75 12.62
C ARG A 222 -18.46 -21.93 13.71
N ARG A 223 -18.34 -21.18 14.81
CA ARG A 223 -19.32 -21.21 15.91
C ARG A 223 -20.69 -20.71 15.46
N LEU A 224 -20.75 -19.64 14.66
CA LEU A 224 -22.03 -19.14 14.11
C LEU A 224 -22.71 -20.13 13.16
N ARG A 225 -21.94 -20.97 12.45
CA ARG A 225 -22.47 -22.08 11.65
C ARG A 225 -23.03 -23.22 12.52
N GLU A 226 -22.41 -23.47 13.66
CA GLU A 226 -22.79 -24.55 14.59
C GLU A 226 -23.89 -24.12 15.58
N ALA A 227 -24.08 -22.80 15.77
CA ALA A 227 -25.18 -22.26 16.55
C ALA A 227 -26.51 -22.45 15.79
N PRO A 228 -27.57 -22.97 16.45
CA PRO A 228 -28.91 -23.01 15.86
C PRO A 228 -29.39 -21.58 15.56
N ALA A 229 -30.16 -21.42 14.49
CA ALA A 229 -30.60 -20.15 13.90
C ALA A 229 -31.64 -19.38 14.75
N ASP A 230 -31.48 -19.34 16.07
CA ASP A 230 -32.33 -18.61 17.01
C ASP A 230 -31.49 -17.59 17.79
N LEU A 231 -31.16 -16.47 17.14
CA LEU A 231 -30.77 -15.22 17.80
C LEU A 231 -31.33 -14.04 16.99
N ASP A 232 -32.65 -13.98 16.89
CA ASP A 232 -33.41 -12.74 16.66
C ASP A 232 -34.77 -12.92 17.35
N ALA A 233 -34.85 -12.46 18.60
CA ALA A 233 -36.07 -12.13 19.35
C ALA A 233 -35.87 -10.76 20.01
#